data_AF-A0A254TDR2-F1
#
_entry.id   AF-A0A254TDR2-F1
#
_cell.length_a   1.000
_cell.length_b   1.000
_cell.length_c   1.000
_cell.angle_alpha   90.00
_cell.angle_beta   90.00
_cell.angle_gamma   90.00
#
_symmetry.space_group_name_H-M   'P 1'
#
loop_
_entity.id
_entity.type
_entity.pdbx_description
1 polymer ?
#
loop_
_entity_poly.entity_id
_entity_poly.type
_entity_poly.pdbx_seq_one_letter_code
_entity_poly.pdbx_strand_id
1 'polypeptide(L)'
;MHNIAETKKNHLWRKVIWHTDPEEHPLGPYHSAEVYCCEESNGYAVWYVRKLSKDGGLGVPGTENADYLLNFFSKNSRDDAIERAVLISNSDASVERVVENLDKLAVAAQKV
;
A
#
# COMPACT_ATOMS: atom_id res chain seq x y z
N MET A 1 5.99 27.60 -4.82
CA MET A 1 6.12 26.31 -4.10
C MET A 1 4.92 26.18 -3.18
N HIS A 2 3.91 25.41 -3.58
CA HIS A 2 2.79 25.13 -2.70
C HIS A 2 3.26 24.13 -1.65
N ASN A 3 3.42 24.59 -0.41
CA ASN A 3 3.49 23.72 0.76
C ASN A 3 2.20 22.92 0.78
N ILE A 4 2.25 21.68 0.30
CA ILE A 4 1.26 20.68 0.63
C ILE A 4 1.47 20.47 2.13
N ALA A 5 0.64 21.13 2.94
CA ALA A 5 0.58 20.82 4.35
C ALA A 5 0.35 19.31 4.44
N GLU A 6 1.23 18.59 5.15
CA GLU A 6 0.97 17.22 5.57
C GLU A 6 -0.34 17.24 6.35
N THR A 7 -1.44 17.04 5.62
CA THR A 7 -2.68 16.57 6.21
C THR A 7 -2.26 15.27 6.86
N LYS A 8 -2.25 15.23 8.20
CA LYS A 8 -2.11 13.99 8.95
C LYS A 8 -3.08 13.02 8.28
N LYS A 9 -2.57 12.09 7.46
CA LYS A 9 -3.40 11.09 6.78
C LYS A 9 -4.18 10.42 7.90
N ASN A 10 -5.50 10.60 7.92
CA ASN A 10 -6.33 10.04 8.97
C ASN A 10 -6.52 8.56 8.66
N HIS A 11 -5.48 7.77 8.97
CA HIS A 11 -5.47 6.33 8.72
C HIS A 11 -6.53 5.69 9.60
N LEU A 12 -7.58 5.19 8.96
CA LEU A 12 -8.57 4.35 9.61
C LEU A 12 -8.02 2.96 9.89
N TRP A 13 -7.14 2.49 9.00
CA TRP A 13 -6.49 1.20 9.09
C TRP A 13 -5.20 1.21 8.25
N ARG A 14 -4.18 0.47 8.70
CA ARG A 14 -2.87 0.37 8.04
C ARG A 14 -2.22 -0.97 8.36
N LYS A 15 -1.54 -1.55 7.39
CA LYS A 15 -0.61 -2.67 7.57
C LYS A 15 0.65 -2.46 6.75
N VAL A 16 1.79 -2.67 7.39
CA VAL A 16 3.09 -2.75 6.73
C VAL A 16 3.41 -4.22 6.51
N ILE A 17 3.85 -4.53 5.30
CA ILE A 17 4.27 -5.84 4.84
C ILE A 17 5.78 -5.73 4.63
N TRP A 18 6.54 -6.23 5.61
CA TRP A 18 8.00 -6.21 5.56
C TRP A 18 8.50 -7.32 4.63
N HIS A 19 9.29 -6.95 3.64
CA HIS A 19 10.09 -7.91 2.87
C HIS A 19 11.48 -8.08 3.49
N THR A 20 12.04 -7.00 4.03
CA THR A 20 13.26 -7.02 4.83
C THR A 20 12.92 -6.40 6.17
N ASP A 21 12.68 -7.26 7.18
CA ASP A 21 12.26 -6.81 8.50
C ASP A 21 13.42 -6.08 9.22
N PRO A 22 13.21 -4.86 9.73
CA PRO A 22 14.22 -4.15 10.52
C PRO A 22 14.68 -4.88 11.80
N GLU A 23 13.84 -5.74 12.39
CA GLU A 23 14.23 -6.54 13.56
C GLU A 23 15.22 -7.66 13.19
N GLU A 24 15.06 -8.26 12.01
CA GLU A 24 15.94 -9.33 11.52
C GLU A 24 17.19 -8.78 10.81
N HIS A 25 17.07 -7.60 10.20
CA HIS A 25 18.13 -6.96 9.43
C HIS A 25 18.35 -5.49 9.85
N PRO A 26 18.92 -5.25 11.05
CA PRO A 26 19.02 -3.91 11.64
C PRO A 26 19.96 -2.94 10.91
N LEU A 27 20.75 -3.43 9.96
CA LEU A 27 21.69 -2.64 9.14
C LEU A 27 21.35 -2.66 7.64
N GLY A 28 20.25 -3.30 7.25
CA GLY A 28 19.86 -3.46 5.85
C GLY A 28 19.00 -2.30 5.33
N PRO A 29 18.91 -2.12 4.00
CA PRO A 29 17.84 -1.29 3.42
C PRO A 29 16.47 -1.91 3.76
N TYR A 30 15.61 -1.13 4.41
CA TYR A 30 14.27 -1.59 4.78
C TYR A 30 13.37 -1.57 3.55
N HIS A 31 13.00 -2.76 3.08
CA HIS A 31 12.07 -2.94 1.97
C HIS A 31 10.71 -3.35 2.50
N SER A 32 9.69 -2.62 2.09
CA SER A 32 8.32 -2.91 2.48
C SER A 32 7.31 -2.53 1.42
N ALA A 33 6.19 -3.21 1.52
CA ALA A 33 4.92 -2.81 0.97
C ALA A 33 4.06 -2.29 2.12
N GLU A 34 3.16 -1.36 1.84
CA GLU A 34 2.20 -0.89 2.82
C GLU A 34 0.83 -0.75 2.17
N VAL A 35 -0.20 -1.17 2.89
CA VAL A 35 -1.59 -0.94 2.51
C VAL A 35 -2.25 -0.15 3.63
N TYR A 36 -2.92 0.94 3.28
CA TYR A 36 -3.69 1.71 4.24
C TYR A 36 -5.01 2.22 3.68
N CYS A 37 -5.97 2.42 4.56
CA CYS A 37 -7.22 3.09 4.30
C CYS A 37 -7.22 4.43 5.05
N CYS A 38 -7.49 5.53 4.35
CA CYS A 38 -7.61 6.86 4.94
C CYS A 38 -8.95 7.52 4.60
N GLU A 39 -9.39 8.40 5.50
CA GLU A 39 -10.49 9.32 5.23
C GLU A 39 -10.00 10.51 4.40
N GLU A 40 -10.74 10.81 3.33
CA GLU A 40 -10.53 11.92 2.42
C GLU A 40 -11.76 12.83 2.41
N SER A 41 -11.60 14.08 1.93
CA SER A 41 -12.72 15.06 1.93
C SER A 41 -13.99 14.58 1.21
N ASN A 42 -13.85 13.64 0.27
CA ASN A 42 -14.93 13.12 -0.57
C ASN A 42 -15.30 11.65 -0.30
N GLY A 43 -14.65 10.96 0.64
CA GLY A 43 -14.84 9.52 0.84
C GLY A 43 -13.68 8.84 1.54
N TYR A 44 -13.43 7.59 1.19
CA TYR A 44 -12.32 6.80 1.74
C TYR A 44 -11.43 6.26 0.63
N ALA A 45 -10.13 6.36 0.81
CA ALA A 45 -9.14 5.92 -0.18
C ALA A 45 -8.34 4.73 0.36
N VAL A 46 -8.19 3.70 -0.46
CA VAL A 46 -7.33 2.55 -0.19
C VAL A 46 -6.08 2.66 -1.05
N TRP A 47 -4.95 2.74 -0.38
CA TRP A 47 -3.65 2.97 -0.99
C TRP A 47 -2.75 1.75 -0.85
N TYR A 48 -1.91 1.56 -1.85
CA TYR A 48 -0.78 0.66 -1.83
C TYR A 48 0.51 1.44 -2.05
N VAL A 49 1.40 1.42 -1.06
CA VAL A 49 2.71 2.08 -1.12
C VAL A 49 3.77 1.01 -1.31
N ARG A 50 4.50 1.12 -2.41
CA ARG A 50 5.55 0.16 -2.79
C ARG A 50 6.93 0.76 -2.58
N LYS A 51 7.73 0.16 -1.70
CA LYS A 51 9.11 0.54 -1.38
C LYS A 51 10.00 -0.70 -1.34
N LEU A 52 10.18 -1.34 -2.51
CA LEU A 52 10.95 -2.58 -2.64
C LEU A 52 12.29 -2.35 -3.33
N SER A 53 13.20 -3.31 -3.24
CA SER A 53 14.46 -3.24 -3.98
C SER A 53 14.19 -3.19 -5.48
N LYS A 54 14.88 -2.31 -6.21
CA LYS A 54 14.77 -2.24 -7.68
C LYS A 54 15.35 -3.47 -8.37
N ASP A 55 16.33 -4.09 -7.74
CA ASP A 55 17.06 -5.26 -8.26
C ASP A 55 16.53 -6.58 -7.68
N GLY A 56 15.64 -6.51 -6.68
CA GLY A 56 14.98 -7.67 -6.10
C GLY A 56 13.89 -8.14 -7.04
N GLY A 57 13.91 -9.42 -7.43
CA GLY A 57 12.88 -10.06 -8.27
C GLY A 57 11.51 -10.21 -7.59
N LEU A 58 11.16 -9.32 -6.66
CA LEU A 58 9.94 -9.36 -5.89
C LEU A 58 8.80 -8.63 -6.61
N GLY A 59 7.65 -9.30 -6.67
CA GLY A 59 6.44 -8.76 -7.28
C GLY A 59 6.43 -8.92 -8.80
N VAL A 60 5.63 -8.08 -9.47
CA VAL A 60 5.49 -8.13 -10.92
C VAL A 60 6.61 -7.30 -11.58
N PRO A 61 7.36 -7.88 -12.55
CA PRO A 61 8.39 -7.14 -13.27
C PRO A 61 7.85 -5.87 -13.94
N GLY A 62 8.57 -4.76 -13.77
CA GLY A 62 8.17 -3.46 -14.32
C GLY A 62 7.27 -2.62 -13.42
N THR A 63 6.83 -3.13 -12.27
CA THR A 63 6.13 -2.31 -11.27
C THR A 63 7.11 -1.39 -10.55
N GLU A 64 6.85 -0.08 -10.61
CA GLU A 64 7.71 0.93 -10.01
C GLU A 64 7.40 1.14 -8.52
N ASN A 65 8.38 1.62 -7.75
CA ASN A 65 8.10 2.09 -6.40
C ASN A 65 7.33 3.41 -6.46
N ALA A 66 6.13 3.44 -5.90
CA ALA A 66 5.24 4.59 -5.85
C ALA A 66 4.07 4.35 -4.88
N ASP A 67 3.22 5.37 -4.75
CA ASP A 67 1.93 5.29 -4.08
C ASP A 67 0.84 5.05 -5.15
N TYR A 68 0.09 3.97 -4.99
CA TYR A 68 -0.96 3.55 -5.90
C TYR A 68 -2.32 3.68 -5.23
N LEU A 69 -3.22 4.47 -5.81
CA LEU A 69 -4.62 4.53 -5.37
C LEU A 69 -5.35 3.32 -5.94
N LEU A 70 -5.56 2.30 -5.11
CA LEU A 70 -6.18 1.04 -5.54
C LEU A 70 -7.70 1.19 -5.71
N ASN A 71 -8.35 1.84 -4.76
CA ASN A 71 -9.80 2.03 -4.76
C ASN A 71 -10.19 3.31 -4.01
N PHE A 72 -11.28 3.93 -4.45
CA PHE A 72 -11.94 5.04 -3.76
C PHE A 72 -13.39 4.68 -3.47
N PHE A 73 -13.83 4.91 -2.23
CA PHE A 73 -15.15 4.56 -1.71
C PHE A 73 -15.91 5.81 -1.33
N SER A 74 -17.25 5.75 -1.42
CA SER A 74 -18.11 6.86 -1.01
C SER A 74 -18.02 7.13 0.50
N LYS A 75 -18.42 8.31 0.96
CA LYS A 75 -18.46 8.69 2.39
C LYS A 75 -19.30 7.76 3.27
N ASN A 76 -20.21 6.98 2.69
CA ASN A 76 -21.08 6.07 3.42
C ASN A 76 -20.56 4.62 3.42
N SER A 77 -19.44 4.36 2.73
CA SER A 77 -18.86 3.03 2.51
C SER A 77 -17.56 2.85 3.29
N ARG A 78 -17.55 3.27 4.57
CA ARG A 78 -16.36 3.21 5.44
C ARG A 78 -15.89 1.77 5.65
N ASP A 79 -16.82 0.90 6.02
CA ASP A 79 -16.49 -0.48 6.39
C ASP A 79 -16.04 -1.27 5.15
N ASP A 80 -16.66 -1.04 3.99
CA ASP A 80 -16.24 -1.61 2.70
C ASP A 80 -14.79 -1.23 2.36
N ALA A 81 -14.40 0.03 2.61
CA ALA A 81 -13.04 0.51 2.35
C ALA A 81 -12.01 -0.16 3.28
N ILE A 82 -12.34 -0.30 4.57
CA ILE A 82 -11.50 -0.97 5.54
C ILE A 82 -11.40 -2.47 5.21
N GLU A 83 -12.52 -3.13 4.93
CA GLU A 83 -12.57 -4.54 4.55
C GLU A 83 -11.71 -4.78 3.31
N ARG A 84 -11.83 -3.93 2.28
CA ARG A 84 -10.99 -4.02 1.08
C ARG A 84 -9.50 -3.96 1.44
N ALA A 85 -9.09 -2.99 2.26
CA ALA A 85 -7.69 -2.83 2.67
C ALA A 85 -7.18 -4.05 3.48
N VAL A 86 -8.00 -4.59 4.37
CA VAL A 86 -7.68 -5.79 5.16
C VAL A 86 -7.55 -7.01 4.25
N LEU A 87 -8.48 -7.25 3.35
CA LEU A 87 -8.49 -8.45 2.50
C LEU A 87 -7.30 -8.48 1.54
N ILE A 88 -6.98 -7.36 0.87
CA ILE A 88 -5.87 -7.35 -0.11
C ILE A 88 -4.50 -7.51 0.56
N SER A 89 -4.32 -6.95 1.74
CA SER A 89 -3.07 -7.01 2.52
C SER A 89 -2.87 -8.31 3.29
N ASN A 90 -3.89 -9.18 3.31
CA ASN A 90 -3.88 -10.53 3.89
C ASN A 90 -4.29 -11.57 2.82
N SER A 91 -4.08 -11.26 1.54
CA SER A 91 -4.54 -12.09 0.43
C SER A 91 -3.81 -13.45 0.33
N ASP A 92 -2.64 -13.58 0.97
CA ASP A 92 -1.85 -14.81 1.04
C ASP A 92 -1.03 -14.82 2.35
N ALA A 93 -0.53 -15.99 2.73
CA ALA A 93 0.38 -16.16 3.86
C ALA A 93 1.83 -15.78 3.53
N SER A 94 2.23 -15.87 2.25
CA SER A 94 3.54 -15.45 1.76
C SER A 94 3.56 -13.96 1.44
N VAL A 95 4.55 -13.25 1.97
CA VAL A 95 4.78 -11.83 1.69
C VAL A 95 4.98 -11.58 0.19
N GLU A 96 5.74 -12.46 -0.47
CA GLU A 96 6.03 -12.38 -1.88
C GLU A 96 4.74 -12.42 -2.71
N ARG A 97 3.83 -13.33 -2.38
CA ARG A 97 2.54 -13.46 -3.07
C ARG A 97 1.61 -12.29 -2.78
N VAL A 98 1.59 -11.78 -1.55
CA VAL A 98 0.82 -10.57 -1.23
C VAL A 98 1.31 -9.39 -2.07
N VAL A 99 2.63 -9.19 -2.17
CA VAL A 99 3.23 -8.14 -3.01
C VAL A 99 2.87 -8.35 -4.48
N GLU A 100 2.97 -9.57 -5.01
CA GLU A 100 2.61 -9.85 -6.41
C GLU A 100 1.13 -9.54 -6.70
N ASN A 101 0.24 -9.87 -5.77
CA ASN A 101 -1.18 -9.56 -5.88
C ASN A 101 -1.45 -8.04 -5.82
N LEU A 102 -0.74 -7.31 -4.95
CA LEU A 102 -0.83 -5.85 -4.87
C LEU A 102 -0.30 -5.18 -6.14
N ASP A 103 0.82 -5.65 -6.68
CA ASP A 103 1.38 -5.17 -7.94
C ASP A 103 0.40 -5.39 -9.11
N LYS A 104 -0.30 -6.55 -9.15
CA LYS A 104 -1.36 -6.79 -10.16
C LYS A 104 -2.52 -5.79 -10.05
N LEU A 105 -2.90 -5.41 -8.83
CA LEU A 105 -3.90 -4.36 -8.61
C LEU A 105 -3.36 -2.98 -9.01
N ALA A 106 -2.07 -2.72 -8.76
CA ALA A 106 -1.39 -1.47 -9.09
C ALA A 106 -1.35 -1.19 -10.61
N VAL A 107 -1.31 -2.23 -11.46
CA VAL A 107 -1.38 -2.08 -12.93
C VAL A 107 -2.68 -1.39 -13.37
N ALA A 108 -3.80 -1.67 -12.69
CA ALA A 108 -5.09 -1.06 -12.98
C ALA A 108 -5.35 0.22 -12.14
N ALA A 109 -4.42 0.57 -11.25
CA ALA A 109 -4.58 1.67 -10.31
C ALA A 109 -4.09 3.00 -10.88
N GLN A 110 -4.51 4.09 -10.24
CA GLN A 110 -3.93 5.40 -10.51
C GLN A 110 -2.64 5.55 -9.70
N LYS A 111 -1.52 5.66 -10.40
CA LYS A 111 -0.21 6.00 -9.81
C LYS A 111 -0.18 7.50 -9.50
N VAL A 112 0.29 7.85 -8.29
CA VAL A 112 0.44 9.24 -7.83
C VAL A 112 1.90 9.53 -7.51
#